data_AF-A0A7L4Q1K6-F1
#
_entry.id   AF-A0A7L4Q1K6-F1
#
_cell.length_a   1.000
_cell.length_b   1.000
_cell.length_c   1.000
_cell.angle_alpha   90.00
_cell.angle_beta   90.00
_cell.angle_gamma   90.00
#
_symmetry.space_group_name_H-M   'P 1'
#
loop_
_entity.id
_entity.type
_entity.pdbx_description
1 polymer ?
#
loop_
_entity_poly.entity_id
_entity_poly.type
_entity_poly.pdbx_seq_one_letter_code
_entity_poly.pdbx_strand_id
1 'polypeptide(L)'
;MDFIELVKGMLLSPVETFQKVRKADLGDALKYFMILVVINAVLSVIISLVALSSMWAVYSSIFEGLGIAVPAAAGFGIVVIAILMIFVNLLVLFIAAAWLHLWVYILGGRKGYVETLKAIAYGNTPHLLIGWIPLIGFIGSIWSFVLYILGVRELHEVSTGRAALALILAVVVLLIIIIALAAAFFFALVSSGVMPVNTF
;
A
#
# COMPACT_ATOMS: atom_id res chain seq x y z
N MET A 1 -7.59 8.51 22.06
CA MET A 1 -6.79 7.28 22.08
C MET A 1 -5.36 7.66 21.76
N ASP A 2 -4.39 7.11 22.48
CA ASP A 2 -2.99 7.28 22.10
C ASP A 2 -2.66 6.46 20.84
N PHE A 3 -1.48 6.68 20.26
CA PHE A 3 -1.06 6.01 19.03
C PHE A 3 -0.98 4.48 19.18
N ILE A 4 -0.45 3.99 20.31
CA ILE A 4 -0.24 2.57 20.56
C ILE A 4 -1.57 1.86 20.78
N GLU A 5 -2.49 2.49 21.51
CA GLU A 5 -3.87 2.04 21.70
C GLU A 5 -4.61 1.93 20.36
N LEU A 6 -4.43 2.91 19.46
CA LEU A 6 -4.99 2.86 18.11
C LEU A 6 -4.41 1.71 17.28
N VAL A 7 -3.10 1.52 17.28
CA VAL A 7 -2.45 0.41 16.57
C VAL A 7 -2.95 -0.94 17.09
N LYS A 8 -2.93 -1.15 18.41
CA LYS A 8 -3.45 -2.39 19.03
C LYS A 8 -4.92 -2.59 18.71
N GLY A 9 -5.72 -1.53 18.79
CA GLY A 9 -7.14 -1.55 18.45
C GLY A 9 -7.38 -1.96 17.00
N MET A 10 -6.66 -1.38 16.04
CA MET A 10 -6.80 -1.73 14.62
C MET A 10 -6.34 -3.17 14.33
N LEU A 11 -5.34 -3.67 15.06
CA LEU A 11 -4.87 -5.04 14.88
C LEU A 11 -5.79 -6.09 15.53
N LEU A 12 -6.35 -5.81 16.70
CA LEU A 12 -7.00 -6.82 17.55
C LEU A 12 -8.52 -6.62 17.70
N SER A 13 -8.99 -5.37 17.72
CA SER A 13 -10.40 -5.00 17.92
C SER A 13 -10.86 -3.94 16.91
N PRO A 14 -10.74 -4.20 15.60
CA PRO A 14 -10.89 -3.17 14.58
C PRO A 14 -12.28 -2.54 14.53
N VAL A 15 -13.34 -3.33 14.75
CA VAL A 15 -14.73 -2.82 14.73
C VAL A 15 -14.94 -1.75 15.80
N GLU A 16 -14.59 -2.06 17.05
CA GLU A 16 -14.69 -1.11 18.17
C GLU A 16 -13.80 0.12 17.93
N THR A 17 -12.61 -0.09 17.36
CA THR A 17 -11.66 0.99 17.11
C THR A 17 -12.16 1.94 16.03
N PHE A 18 -12.71 1.42 14.92
CA PHE A 18 -13.36 2.23 13.88
C PHE A 18 -14.54 3.04 14.42
N GLN A 19 -15.35 2.45 15.30
CA GLN A 19 -16.44 3.16 15.97
C GLN A 19 -15.93 4.32 16.84
N LYS A 20 -14.83 4.12 17.59
CA LYS A 20 -14.21 5.16 18.42
C LYS A 20 -13.64 6.32 17.58
N VAL A 21 -13.01 6.02 16.44
CA VAL A 21 -12.42 7.06 15.55
C VAL A 21 -13.42 7.69 14.59
N ARG A 22 -14.71 7.33 14.63
CA ARG A 22 -15.74 7.97 13.78
C ARG A 22 -15.77 9.49 13.95
N LYS A 23 -15.60 9.97 15.18
CA LYS A 23 -15.57 11.41 15.51
C LYS A 23 -14.22 12.09 15.27
N ALA A 24 -13.16 11.33 14.96
CA ALA A 24 -11.87 11.89 14.64
C ALA A 24 -11.96 12.69 13.33
N ASP A 25 -11.25 13.82 13.29
CA ASP A 25 -11.21 14.64 12.09
C ASP A 25 -10.19 14.10 11.07
N LEU A 26 -10.08 14.78 9.93
CA LEU A 26 -9.11 14.43 8.90
C LEU A 26 -7.67 14.57 9.40
N GLY A 27 -7.37 15.57 10.21
CA GLY A 27 -6.03 15.85 10.74
C GLY A 27 -5.54 14.73 11.65
N ASP A 28 -6.40 14.22 12.52
CA ASP A 28 -6.12 13.08 13.40
C ASP A 28 -5.77 11.82 12.59
N ALA A 29 -6.54 11.53 11.54
CA ALA A 29 -6.33 10.37 10.68
C ALA A 29 -5.04 10.50 9.85
N LEU A 30 -4.77 11.69 9.30
CA LEU A 30 -3.53 11.96 8.56
C LEU A 30 -2.30 11.91 9.46
N LYS A 31 -2.38 12.44 10.68
CA LYS A 31 -1.30 12.35 11.67
C LYS A 31 -1.01 10.89 12.02
N TYR A 32 -2.05 10.10 12.29
CA TYR A 32 -1.92 8.67 12.55
C TYR A 32 -1.26 7.92 11.39
N PHE A 33 -1.77 8.11 10.17
CA PHE A 33 -1.23 7.51 8.96
C PHE A 33 0.22 7.93 8.69
N MET A 34 0.55 9.21 8.88
CA MET A 34 1.91 9.72 8.71
C MET A 34 2.90 9.02 9.65
N ILE A 35 2.54 8.83 10.92
CA ILE A 35 3.39 8.12 11.87
C ILE A 35 3.62 6.67 11.39
N LEU A 36 2.57 5.97 10.93
CA LEU A 36 2.70 4.62 10.38
C LEU A 36 3.60 4.57 9.13
N VAL A 37 3.44 5.53 8.21
CA VAL A 37 4.25 5.61 6.98
C VAL A 37 5.72 5.88 7.30
N VAL A 38 6.02 6.75 8.27
CA VAL A 38 7.41 7.00 8.70
C VAL A 38 8.01 5.73 9.32
N ILE A 39 7.27 5.04 10.20
CA ILE A 39 7.71 3.76 10.77
C ILE A 39 7.97 2.74 9.65
N ASN A 40 7.04 2.60 8.70
CA ASN A 40 7.17 1.70 7.57
C ASN A 40 8.39 2.03 6.70
N ALA A 41 8.63 3.31 6.40
CA ALA A 41 9.75 3.76 5.59
C ALA A 41 11.09 3.43 6.27
N VAL A 42 11.22 3.70 7.58
CA VAL A 42 12.42 3.37 8.35
C VAL A 42 12.67 1.86 8.35
N LEU A 43 11.65 1.05 8.65
CA LEU A 43 11.77 -0.41 8.67
C LEU A 43 12.13 -0.97 7.29
N SER A 44 11.52 -0.44 6.22
CA SER A 44 11.79 -0.84 4.85
C SER A 44 13.22 -0.50 4.41
N VAL A 45 13.75 0.66 4.82
CA VAL A 45 15.15 1.04 4.57
C VAL A 45 16.11 0.09 5.29
N ILE A 46 15.86 -0.20 6.56
CA ILE A 46 16.71 -1.12 7.34
C ILE A 46 16.79 -2.48 6.66
N ILE A 47 15.64 -3.06 6.28
CA ILE A 47 15.61 -4.34 5.59
C ILE A 47 16.25 -4.26 4.21
N SER A 48 16.01 -3.18 3.46
CA SER A 48 16.62 -3.01 2.14
C SER A 48 18.14 -2.91 2.23
N LEU A 49 18.68 -2.25 3.23
CA LEU A 49 20.12 -2.17 3.47
C LEU A 49 20.71 -3.53 3.82
N VAL A 50 20.05 -4.29 4.72
CA VAL A 50 20.49 -5.65 5.11
C VAL A 50 20.40 -6.63 3.93
N ALA A 51 19.32 -6.56 3.16
CA ALA A 51 19.13 -7.39 1.98
C ALA A 51 20.16 -7.03 0.90
N LEU A 52 20.35 -5.74 0.62
CA LEU A 52 21.33 -5.28 -0.36
C LEU A 52 22.75 -5.64 0.05
N SER A 53 23.14 -5.50 1.32
CA SER A 53 24.47 -5.91 1.79
C SER A 53 24.68 -7.42 1.68
N SER A 54 23.65 -8.22 2.00
CA SER A 54 23.73 -9.68 1.90
C SER A 54 23.82 -10.15 0.45
N MET A 55 23.00 -9.56 -0.43
CA MET A 55 23.05 -9.82 -1.87
C MET A 55 24.36 -9.35 -2.48
N TRP A 56 24.85 -8.18 -2.06
CA TRP A 56 26.12 -7.63 -2.50
C TRP A 56 27.30 -8.52 -2.13
N ALA A 57 27.35 -9.05 -0.90
CA ALA A 57 28.43 -9.94 -0.47
C ALA A 57 28.47 -11.25 -1.28
N VAL A 58 27.30 -11.83 -1.58
CA VAL A 58 27.22 -13.02 -2.45
C VAL A 58 27.63 -12.66 -3.88
N TYR A 59 27.15 -11.53 -4.41
CA TYR A 59 27.54 -11.04 -5.73
C TYR A 59 29.05 -10.77 -5.84
N SER A 60 29.63 -10.03 -4.89
CA SER A 60 31.06 -9.70 -4.90
C SER A 60 31.93 -10.95 -4.81
N SER A 61 31.60 -11.90 -3.92
CA SER A 61 32.36 -13.15 -3.78
C SER A 61 32.38 -14.02 -5.06
N ILE A 62 31.28 -14.06 -5.81
CA ILE A 62 31.24 -14.77 -7.10
C ILE A 62 32.14 -14.06 -8.13
N PHE A 63 32.05 -12.74 -8.25
CA PHE A 63 32.76 -11.98 -9.28
C PHE A 63 34.26 -11.83 -8.97
N GLU A 64 34.62 -11.64 -7.71
CA GLU A 64 36.02 -11.66 -7.25
C GLU A 64 36.64 -13.05 -7.46
N GLY A 65 35.88 -14.13 -7.24
CA GLY A 65 36.31 -15.50 -7.57
C GLY A 65 36.58 -15.72 -9.07
N LEU A 66 36.03 -14.88 -9.94
CA LEU A 66 36.28 -14.85 -11.38
C LEU A 66 37.36 -13.82 -11.79
N GLY A 67 38.00 -13.16 -10.82
CA GLY A 67 39.02 -12.13 -11.07
C GLY A 67 38.47 -10.78 -11.54
N ILE A 68 37.16 -10.54 -11.39
CA ILE A 68 36.48 -9.30 -11.81
C ILE A 68 36.32 -8.39 -10.59
N ALA A 69 36.94 -7.21 -10.63
CA ALA A 69 36.78 -6.21 -9.56
C ALA A 69 35.37 -5.59 -9.59
N VAL A 70 34.75 -5.48 -8.42
CA VAL A 70 33.38 -4.95 -8.29
C VAL A 70 33.39 -3.61 -7.54
N PRO A 71 32.89 -2.50 -8.13
CA PRO A 71 32.84 -1.19 -7.46
C PRO A 71 31.83 -1.15 -6.30
N ALA A 72 32.15 -0.49 -5.19
CA ALA A 72 31.24 -0.39 -4.04
C ALA A 72 29.90 0.32 -4.38
N ALA A 73 28.79 -0.25 -3.93
CA ALA A 73 27.46 0.35 -4.07
C ALA A 73 27.29 1.54 -3.10
N ALA A 74 26.95 2.73 -3.62
CA ALA A 74 26.72 3.92 -2.81
C ALA A 74 25.29 3.95 -2.22
N GLY A 75 25.18 3.87 -0.89
CA GLY A 75 23.91 3.80 -0.16
C GLY A 75 23.06 5.10 -0.09
N PHE A 76 23.55 6.21 -0.66
CA PHE A 76 22.86 7.52 -0.59
C PHE A 76 21.48 7.52 -1.30
N GLY A 77 21.34 6.73 -2.38
CA GLY A 77 20.08 6.64 -3.12
C GLY A 77 18.90 6.10 -2.30
N ILE A 78 19.18 5.26 -1.29
CA ILE A 78 18.14 4.58 -0.49
C ILE A 78 17.40 5.59 0.40
N VAL A 79 18.11 6.57 0.96
CA VAL A 79 17.50 7.63 1.80
C VAL A 79 16.58 8.51 0.96
N VAL A 80 17.01 8.90 -0.25
CA VAL A 80 16.19 9.68 -1.18
C VAL A 80 14.92 8.91 -1.57
N ILE A 81 15.05 7.63 -1.90
CA ILE A 81 13.91 6.75 -2.20
C ILE A 81 12.94 6.69 -1.01
N ALA A 82 13.45 6.53 0.21
CA ALA A 82 12.61 6.46 1.42
C ALA A 82 11.79 7.72 1.64
N ILE A 83 12.41 8.90 1.45
CA ILE A 83 11.72 10.19 1.53
C ILE A 83 10.63 10.29 0.46
N LEU A 84 10.94 9.94 -0.79
CA LEU A 84 9.98 9.93 -1.88
C LEU A 84 8.79 8.99 -1.58
N MET A 85 9.05 7.82 -0.99
CA MET A 85 8.02 6.86 -0.62
C MET A 85 7.02 7.44 0.39
N ILE A 86 7.44 8.31 1.31
CA ILE A 86 6.51 8.97 2.25
C ILE A 86 5.51 9.84 1.49
N PHE A 87 5.99 10.67 0.55
CA PHE A 87 5.14 11.53 -0.28
C PHE A 87 4.22 10.72 -1.19
N VAL A 88 4.75 9.65 -1.79
CA VAL A 88 3.95 8.75 -2.63
C VAL A 88 2.84 8.08 -1.81
N ASN A 89 3.12 7.57 -0.61
CA ASN A 89 2.10 6.95 0.24
C ASN A 89 0.97 7.93 0.60
N LEU A 90 1.31 9.18 0.89
CA LEU A 90 0.30 10.22 1.16
C LEU A 90 -0.54 10.50 -0.08
N LEU A 91 0.09 10.71 -1.24
CA LEU A 91 -0.64 10.94 -2.49
C LEU A 91 -1.55 9.75 -2.83
N VAL A 92 -1.04 8.53 -2.71
CA VAL A 92 -1.80 7.29 -2.94
C VAL A 92 -2.96 7.16 -1.97
N LEU A 93 -2.83 7.56 -0.70
CA LEU A 93 -3.95 7.57 0.24
C LEU A 93 -5.13 8.38 -0.29
N PHE A 94 -4.89 9.62 -0.78
CA PHE A 94 -5.96 10.45 -1.33
C PHE A 94 -6.55 9.86 -2.61
N ILE A 95 -5.71 9.38 -3.53
CA ILE A 95 -6.18 8.79 -4.80
C ILE A 95 -6.98 7.51 -4.55
N ALA A 96 -6.47 6.61 -3.70
CA ALA A 96 -7.12 5.36 -3.35
C ALA A 96 -8.45 5.61 -2.61
N ALA A 97 -8.49 6.61 -1.73
CA ALA A 97 -9.73 7.01 -1.08
C ALA A 97 -10.74 7.53 -2.09
N ALA A 98 -10.32 8.32 -3.08
CA ALA A 98 -11.22 8.88 -4.07
C ALA A 98 -11.79 7.77 -4.97
N TRP A 99 -10.92 6.87 -5.40
CA TRP A 99 -11.29 5.70 -6.19
C TRP A 99 -12.26 4.80 -5.43
N LEU A 100 -11.96 4.43 -4.18
CA LEU A 100 -12.87 3.63 -3.35
C LEU A 100 -14.18 4.37 -3.07
N HIS A 101 -14.12 5.68 -2.84
CA HIS A 101 -15.29 6.49 -2.49
C HIS A 101 -16.33 6.48 -3.60
N LEU A 102 -15.93 6.42 -4.88
CA LEU A 102 -16.85 6.26 -6.00
C LEU A 102 -17.76 5.03 -5.79
N TRP A 103 -17.19 3.87 -5.49
CA TRP A 103 -17.93 2.63 -5.30
C TRP A 103 -18.72 2.61 -4.00
N VAL A 104 -18.15 3.16 -2.93
CA VAL A 104 -18.85 3.35 -1.65
C VAL A 104 -20.08 4.23 -1.85
N TYR A 105 -19.96 5.30 -2.64
CA TYR A 105 -21.07 6.18 -2.98
C TYR A 105 -22.11 5.44 -3.87
N ILE A 106 -21.70 4.70 -4.89
CA ILE A 106 -22.66 3.92 -5.70
C ILE A 106 -23.45 2.94 -4.83
N LEU A 107 -22.82 2.33 -3.83
CA LEU A 107 -23.41 1.30 -2.96
C LEU A 107 -24.04 1.85 -1.67
N GLY A 108 -24.27 3.17 -1.60
CA GLY A 108 -25.11 3.79 -0.57
C GLY A 108 -24.38 4.41 0.62
N GLY A 109 -23.05 4.43 0.64
CA GLY A 109 -22.28 5.18 1.63
C GLY A 109 -22.40 6.68 1.40
N ARG A 110 -22.87 7.45 2.39
CA ARG A 110 -23.17 8.89 2.25
C ARG A 110 -22.52 9.80 3.29
N LYS A 111 -21.64 9.27 4.14
CA LYS A 111 -20.97 10.04 5.20
C LYS A 111 -19.82 10.93 4.73
N GLY A 112 -19.57 10.99 3.42
CA GLY A 112 -18.57 11.86 2.78
C GLY A 112 -17.22 11.18 2.53
N TYR A 113 -16.40 11.84 1.71
CA TYR A 113 -15.09 11.34 1.27
C TYR A 113 -14.11 11.11 2.42
N VAL A 114 -14.13 11.99 3.42
CA VAL A 114 -13.23 11.92 4.59
C VAL A 114 -13.38 10.60 5.34
N GLU A 115 -14.60 10.05 5.43
CA GLU A 115 -14.82 8.74 6.07
C GLU A 115 -14.19 7.58 5.28
N THR A 116 -14.19 7.66 3.95
CA THR A 116 -13.49 6.66 3.11
C THR A 116 -11.97 6.80 3.26
N LEU A 117 -11.46 8.03 3.31
CA LEU A 117 -10.04 8.27 3.58
C LEU A 117 -9.64 7.74 4.95
N LYS A 118 -10.44 7.98 6.00
CA LYS A 118 -10.22 7.39 7.33
C LYS A 118 -10.22 5.87 7.30
N ALA A 119 -11.14 5.25 6.56
CA ALA A 119 -11.19 3.79 6.41
C ALA A 119 -9.87 3.24 5.85
N ILE A 120 -9.28 3.89 4.84
CA ILE A 120 -8.00 3.49 4.25
C ILE A 120 -6.83 3.86 5.17
N ALA A 121 -6.81 5.07 5.75
CA ALA A 121 -5.73 5.56 6.60
C ALA A 121 -5.53 4.65 7.83
N TYR A 122 -6.61 4.35 8.56
CA TYR A 122 -6.54 3.43 9.69
C TYR A 122 -6.43 1.97 9.25
N GLY A 123 -7.12 1.58 8.17
CA GLY A 123 -7.10 0.21 7.67
C GLY A 123 -5.73 -0.25 7.15
N ASN A 124 -4.86 0.68 6.77
CA ASN A 124 -3.48 0.38 6.32
C ASN A 124 -2.55 -0.07 7.46
N THR A 125 -2.97 0.04 8.72
CA THR A 125 -2.14 -0.27 9.90
C THR A 125 -1.40 -1.61 9.78
N PRO A 126 -2.04 -2.74 9.43
CA PRO A 126 -1.35 -4.01 9.34
C PRO A 126 -0.33 -4.07 8.21
N HIS A 127 -0.65 -3.53 7.04
CA HIS A 127 0.24 -3.50 5.89
C HIS A 127 1.47 -2.62 6.17
N LEU A 128 1.28 -1.44 6.75
CA LEU A 128 2.40 -0.54 7.05
C LEU A 128 3.30 -1.10 8.16
N LEU A 129 2.76 -1.87 9.12
CA LEU A 129 3.57 -2.43 10.21
C LEU A 129 4.23 -3.77 9.88
N ILE A 130 3.61 -4.60 9.05
CA ILE A 130 4.01 -6.00 8.84
C ILE A 130 4.33 -6.29 7.37
N GLY A 131 3.80 -5.50 6.43
CA GLY A 131 3.89 -5.73 4.99
C GLY A 131 5.30 -5.68 4.41
N TRP A 132 6.23 -5.01 5.09
CA TRP A 132 7.64 -4.93 4.67
C TRP A 132 8.43 -6.22 4.94
N ILE A 133 7.89 -7.15 5.74
CA ILE A 133 8.62 -8.38 6.10
C ILE A 133 8.57 -9.37 4.92
N PRO A 134 9.73 -9.83 4.40
CA PRO A 134 9.75 -10.85 3.35
C PRO A 134 9.00 -12.12 3.74
N LEU A 135 8.39 -12.77 2.76
CA LEU A 135 7.61 -14.03 2.89
C LEU A 135 6.31 -13.94 3.71
N ILE A 136 6.23 -13.15 4.79
CA ILE A 136 5.05 -13.08 5.66
C ILE A 136 4.26 -11.78 5.52
N GLY A 137 4.80 -10.75 4.86
CA GLY A 137 4.17 -9.44 4.74
C GLY A 137 2.80 -9.45 4.04
N PHE A 138 2.52 -10.49 3.23
CA PHE A 138 1.21 -10.67 2.62
C PHE A 138 0.07 -10.79 3.65
N ILE A 139 0.36 -11.29 4.87
CA ILE A 139 -0.62 -11.36 5.97
C ILE A 139 -1.08 -9.96 6.36
N GLY A 140 -0.16 -9.00 6.43
CA GLY A 140 -0.49 -7.59 6.69
C GLY A 140 -1.39 -7.00 5.60
N SER A 141 -1.13 -7.33 4.34
CA SER A 141 -1.96 -6.89 3.21
C SER A 141 -3.37 -7.49 3.26
N ILE A 142 -3.49 -8.80 3.53
CA ILE A 142 -4.79 -9.47 3.67
C ILE A 142 -5.57 -8.86 4.85
N TRP A 143 -4.91 -8.64 5.98
CA TRP A 143 -5.58 -8.05 7.14
C TRP A 143 -6.03 -6.62 6.85
N SER A 144 -5.21 -5.82 6.17
CA SER A 144 -5.58 -4.46 5.75
C SER A 144 -6.78 -4.46 4.80
N PHE A 145 -6.86 -5.45 3.90
CA PHE A 145 -8.02 -5.63 3.02
C PHE A 145 -9.31 -5.84 3.83
N VAL A 146 -9.26 -6.67 4.88
CA VAL A 146 -10.39 -6.84 5.81
C VAL A 146 -10.70 -5.53 6.53
N LEU A 147 -9.67 -4.81 7.01
CA LEU A 147 -9.88 -3.53 7.69
C LEU A 147 -10.47 -2.45 6.79
N TYR A 148 -10.19 -2.42 5.49
CA TYR A 148 -10.85 -1.49 4.58
C TYR A 148 -12.36 -1.75 4.51
N ILE A 149 -12.77 -3.03 4.46
CA ILE A 149 -14.19 -3.41 4.50
C ILE A 149 -14.82 -2.98 5.81
N LEU A 150 -14.19 -3.30 6.95
CA LEU A 150 -14.69 -2.92 8.27
C LEU A 150 -14.74 -1.41 8.45
N GLY A 151 -13.71 -0.68 8.00
CA GLY A 151 -13.64 0.77 8.05
C GLY A 151 -14.76 1.42 7.23
N VAL A 152 -14.98 0.97 6.00
CA VAL A 152 -16.11 1.45 5.18
C VAL A 152 -17.44 1.13 5.87
N ARG A 153 -17.62 -0.10 6.36
CA ARG A 153 -18.84 -0.52 7.06
C ARG A 153 -19.16 0.38 8.25
N GLU A 154 -18.19 0.56 9.15
CA GLU A 154 -18.37 1.28 10.40
C GLU A 154 -18.42 2.80 10.19
N LEU A 155 -17.62 3.36 9.28
CA LEU A 155 -17.55 4.82 9.09
C LEU A 155 -18.67 5.34 8.17
N HIS A 156 -19.11 4.53 7.20
CA HIS A 156 -20.25 4.90 6.34
C HIS A 156 -21.60 4.38 6.84
N GLU A 157 -21.62 3.55 7.89
CA GLU A 157 -22.83 2.91 8.44
C GLU A 157 -23.60 2.11 7.38
N VAL A 158 -22.85 1.39 6.53
CA VAL A 158 -23.41 0.50 5.49
C VAL A 158 -23.30 -0.97 5.92
N SER A 159 -24.04 -1.87 5.27
CA SER A 159 -23.91 -3.30 5.55
C SER A 159 -22.54 -3.84 5.12
N THR A 160 -22.06 -4.92 5.77
CA THR A 160 -20.80 -5.59 5.41
C THR A 160 -20.76 -5.97 3.93
N GLY A 161 -21.87 -6.49 3.38
CA GLY A 161 -21.95 -6.89 1.96
C GLY A 161 -21.77 -5.70 1.01
N ARG A 162 -22.34 -4.53 1.33
CA ARG A 162 -22.14 -3.30 0.53
C ARG A 162 -20.71 -2.80 0.62
N ALA A 163 -20.12 -2.79 1.81
CA ALA A 163 -18.72 -2.40 2.00
C ALA A 163 -17.74 -3.33 1.25
N ALA A 164 -17.97 -4.64 1.36
CA ALA A 164 -17.16 -5.64 0.66
C ALA A 164 -17.30 -5.52 -0.87
N LEU A 165 -18.53 -5.38 -1.37
CA LEU A 165 -18.76 -5.19 -2.80
C LEU A 165 -18.13 -3.89 -3.32
N ALA A 166 -18.14 -2.80 -2.54
CA ALA A 166 -17.48 -1.55 -2.92
C ALA A 166 -15.98 -1.75 -3.12
N LEU A 167 -15.33 -2.42 -2.17
CA LEU A 167 -13.90 -2.71 -2.25
C LEU A 167 -13.56 -3.68 -3.39
N ILE A 168 -14.35 -4.75 -3.56
CA ILE A 168 -14.16 -5.72 -4.64
C ILE A 168 -14.30 -5.05 -6.01
N LEU A 169 -15.34 -4.23 -6.21
CA LEU A 169 -15.51 -3.48 -7.47
C LEU A 169 -14.34 -2.51 -7.70
N ALA A 170 -13.90 -1.81 -6.66
CA ALA A 170 -12.75 -0.92 -6.76
C ALA A 170 -11.49 -1.65 -7.25
N VAL A 171 -11.22 -2.84 -6.71
CA VAL A 171 -10.05 -3.64 -7.10
C VAL A 171 -10.21 -4.25 -8.48
N VAL A 172 -11.34 -4.92 -8.75
CA VAL A 172 -11.57 -5.64 -10.02
C VAL A 172 -11.57 -4.67 -11.20
N VAL A 173 -12.25 -3.52 -11.08
CA VAL A 173 -12.29 -2.55 -12.18
C VAL A 173 -10.91 -1.94 -12.42
N LEU A 174 -10.15 -1.64 -11.36
CA LEU A 174 -8.78 -1.16 -11.50
C LEU A 174 -7.88 -2.20 -12.19
N LEU A 175 -8.01 -3.48 -11.83
CA LEU A 175 -7.28 -4.57 -12.48
C LEU A 175 -7.61 -4.68 -13.97
N ILE A 176 -8.90 -4.58 -14.34
CA ILE A 176 -9.32 -4.61 -15.75
C ILE A 176 -8.71 -3.43 -16.52
N ILE A 177 -8.71 -2.22 -15.95
CA ILE A 177 -8.10 -1.04 -16.57
C ILE A 177 -6.60 -1.26 -16.80
N ILE A 178 -5.88 -1.76 -15.79
CA ILE A 178 -4.43 -2.02 -15.89
C ILE A 178 -4.14 -3.06 -16.98
N ILE A 179 -4.89 -4.17 -17.02
CA ILE A 179 -4.72 -5.22 -18.03
C ILE A 179 -4.99 -4.67 -19.44
N ALA A 180 -6.05 -3.88 -19.61
CA ALA A 180 -6.39 -3.27 -20.89
C ALA A 180 -5.30 -2.30 -21.38
N LEU A 181 -4.77 -1.45 -20.48
CA LEU A 181 -3.68 -0.53 -20.80
C LEU A 181 -2.39 -1.28 -21.15
N ALA A 182 -2.04 -2.33 -20.40
CA ALA A 182 -0.88 -3.17 -20.70
C ALA A 182 -1.00 -3.86 -22.06
N ALA A 183 -2.19 -4.40 -22.39
CA ALA A 183 -2.46 -5.01 -23.69
C ALA A 183 -2.39 -3.99 -24.83
N ALA A 184 -2.95 -2.79 -24.65
CA ALA A 184 -2.88 -1.72 -25.64
C ALA A 184 -1.45 -1.23 -25.87
N PHE A 185 -0.67 -1.06 -24.80
CA PHE A 185 0.75 -0.73 -24.87
C PHE A 185 1.55 -1.81 -25.60
N PHE A 186 1.32 -3.09 -25.28
CA PHE A 186 1.96 -4.21 -25.96
C PHE A 186 1.65 -4.24 -27.46
N PHE A 187 0.38 -4.06 -27.82
CA PHE A 187 -0.04 -3.98 -29.23
C PHE A 187 0.61 -2.81 -29.97
N ALA A 188 0.67 -1.62 -29.33
CA ALA A 188 1.36 -0.46 -29.89
C ALA A 188 2.86 -0.73 -30.11
N LEU A 189 3.51 -1.41 -29.17
CA LEU A 189 4.93 -1.75 -29.27
C LEU A 189 5.21 -2.72 -30.43
N VAL A 190 4.40 -3.76 -30.58
CA VAL A 190 4.52 -4.72 -31.69
C VAL A 190 4.23 -4.05 -33.04
N SER A 191 3.18 -3.23 -33.13
CA SER A 191 2.81 -2.54 -34.37
C SER A 191 3.79 -1.43 -34.77
N SER A 192 4.54 -0.85 -33.83
CA SER A 192 5.59 0.14 -34.11
C SER A 192 6.87 -0.45 -34.73
N GLY A 193 6.98 -1.78 -34.84
CA GLY A 193 8.18 -2.47 -35.34
C GLY A 193 9.36 -2.49 -34.35
N VAL A 194 9.17 -1.95 -33.13
CA VAL A 194 10.18 -1.99 -32.06
C VAL A 194 10.38 -3.41 -31.52
N MET A 195 9.34 -4.26 -31.55
CA MET A 195 9.47 -5.70 -31.31
C MET A 195 9.20 -6.51 -32.58
N PRO A 196 10.10 -7.42 -32.99
CA PRO A 196 9.85 -8.33 -34.11
C PRO A 196 8.67 -9.26 -33.80
N VAL A 197 7.74 -9.40 -34.75
CA VAL A 197 6.51 -10.23 -34.60
C VAL A 197 6.84 -11.73 -34.41
N ASN A 198 8.05 -12.14 -34.76
CA ASN A 198 8.57 -13.50 -34.77
C ASN A 198 9.23 -13.97 -33.45
N THR A 199 8.99 -13.28 -32.32
CA THR A 199 9.52 -13.68 -31.01
C THR A 199 8.62 -14.61 -30.19
N PHE A 200 7.62 -15.27 -30.80
CA PHE A 200 6.73 -16.23 -30.12
C PHE A 200 6.48 -17.47 -30.97
#